data_AF-A0A3R6NXI5-F1
#
_entry.id   AF-A0A3R6NXI5-F1
#
_cell.length_a   1.000
_cell.length_b   1.000
_cell.length_c   1.000
_cell.angle_alpha   90.00
_cell.angle_beta   90.00
_cell.angle_gamma   90.00
#
_symmetry.space_group_name_H-M   'P 1'
#
loop_
_entity.id
_entity.type
_entity.pdbx_description
1 polymer ?
#
loop_
_entity_poly.entity_id
_entity_poly.type
_entity_poly.pdbx_seq_one_letter_code
_entity_poly.pdbx_strand_id
1 'polypeptide(L)'
;MNVFAVVKENVTARQVAMQYGIKINRSGLACCPFHKDKTPSMKIDKRYYCFGCGDTGDAIDFVAKYFGLAPKEAAMKIASDFGLNYDATNRAPPKKMAPKKTPEQILDEEQKQCFCVLSDYYHLLRKWKTEYAPKSMDEEWHPCFVEALQNISKVEYQLDTLLEKDIPDRASVVSDIGKGVKSIAGRIEEYRRSQGDAGEHRKGRSQENSR
;
A
#
# COMPACT_ATOMS: atom_id res chain seq x y z
N MET A 1 22.95 13.06 30.12
CA MET A 1 23.00 11.60 29.90
C MET A 1 22.88 11.34 28.40
N ASN A 2 23.64 10.41 27.81
CA ASN A 2 23.58 10.16 26.36
C ASN A 2 22.28 9.42 25.99
N VAL A 3 21.63 9.79 24.89
CA VAL A 3 20.38 9.17 24.39
C VAL A 3 20.47 7.63 24.30
N PHE A 4 21.63 7.10 23.90
CA PHE A 4 21.84 5.65 23.82
C PHE A 4 21.77 4.97 25.19
N ALA A 5 22.34 5.58 26.22
CA ALA A 5 22.32 5.02 27.58
C ALA A 5 20.89 5.06 28.14
N VAL A 6 20.22 6.21 28.01
CA VAL A 6 18.83 6.39 28.45
C VAL A 6 17.92 5.34 27.80
N VAL A 7 18.02 5.14 26.49
CA VAL A 7 17.21 4.14 25.78
C VAL A 7 17.53 2.71 26.27
N LYS A 8 18.81 2.33 26.34
CA LYS A 8 19.19 0.96 26.74
C LYS A 8 18.82 0.62 28.19
N GLU A 9 18.78 1.61 29.08
CA GLU A 9 18.40 1.42 30.47
C GLU A 9 16.88 1.33 30.68
N ASN A 10 16.10 2.03 29.85
CA ASN A 10 14.67 2.20 30.08
C ASN A 10 13.77 1.40 29.13
N VAL A 11 14.29 0.95 27.98
CA VAL A 11 13.48 0.34 26.92
C VAL A 11 14.10 -0.95 26.41
N THR A 12 13.27 -1.99 26.35
CA THR A 12 13.61 -3.33 25.86
C THR A 12 13.17 -3.53 24.40
N ALA A 13 13.83 -4.45 23.69
CA ALA A 13 13.42 -4.83 22.33
C ALA A 13 11.95 -5.28 22.28
N ARG A 14 11.48 -6.00 23.32
CA ARG A 14 10.08 -6.40 23.47
C ARG A 14 9.11 -5.23 23.49
N GLN A 15 9.38 -4.21 24.31
CA GLN A 15 8.51 -3.03 24.41
C GLN A 15 8.42 -2.30 23.07
N VAL A 16 9.55 -2.11 22.40
CA VAL A 16 9.63 -1.51 21.07
C VAL A 16 8.83 -2.31 20.05
N ALA A 17 9.02 -3.62 20.00
CA ALA A 17 8.30 -4.47 19.05
C ALA A 17 6.78 -4.43 19.28
N MET A 18 6.34 -4.48 20.54
CA MET A 18 4.91 -4.36 20.87
C MET A 18 4.34 -3.00 20.47
N GLN A 19 5.07 -1.91 20.71
CA GLN A 19 4.67 -0.54 20.35
C GLN A 19 4.44 -0.40 18.84
N TYR A 20 5.23 -1.10 18.03
CA TYR A 20 5.10 -1.09 16.56
C TYR A 20 4.18 -2.19 16.02
N GLY A 21 3.36 -2.81 16.88
CA GLY A 21 2.29 -3.73 16.47
C GLY A 21 2.72 -5.18 16.25
N ILE A 22 3.94 -5.56 16.67
CA ILE A 22 4.38 -6.95 16.61
C ILE A 22 3.75 -7.75 17.73
N LYS A 23 3.01 -8.79 17.35
CA LYS A 23 2.38 -9.71 18.29
C LYS A 23 3.41 -10.69 18.84
N ILE A 24 3.55 -10.71 20.17
CA ILE A 24 4.47 -11.58 20.90
C ILE A 24 3.65 -12.56 21.72
N ASN A 25 3.94 -13.85 21.59
CA ASN A 25 3.22 -14.88 22.34
C ASN A 25 3.69 -14.98 23.81
N ARG A 26 3.03 -15.84 24.60
CA ARG A 26 3.38 -16.06 26.02
C ARG A 26 4.83 -16.53 26.21
N SER A 27 5.36 -17.26 25.24
CA SER A 27 6.74 -17.76 25.24
C SER A 27 7.77 -16.71 24.81
N GLY A 28 7.35 -15.47 24.51
CA GLY A 28 8.27 -14.40 24.08
C GLY A 28 8.78 -14.55 22.64
N LEU A 29 8.06 -15.30 21.81
CA LEU A 29 8.35 -15.46 20.38
C LEU A 29 7.42 -14.59 19.53
N ALA A 30 7.94 -14.09 18.42
CA ALA A 30 7.23 -13.34 17.40
C ALA A 30 7.67 -13.77 16.00
N CYS A 31 6.85 -13.50 14.99
CA CYS A 31 7.29 -13.60 13.59
C CYS A 31 8.33 -12.50 13.34
N CYS A 32 9.44 -12.87 12.71
CA CYS A 32 10.50 -11.93 12.41
C CYS A 32 10.04 -10.93 11.33
N PRO A 33 10.15 -9.61 11.56
CA PRO A 33 9.81 -8.62 10.55
C PRO A 33 10.91 -8.42 9.49
N PHE A 34 12.09 -9.02 9.70
CA PHE A 34 13.28 -8.81 8.87
C PHE A 34 13.46 -9.88 7.78
N HIS A 35 12.60 -10.90 7.75
CA HIS A 35 12.51 -11.87 6.66
C HIS A 35 11.07 -12.37 6.53
N LYS A 36 10.78 -13.10 5.44
CA LYS A 36 9.46 -13.68 5.20
C LYS A 36 9.20 -14.86 6.13
N ASP A 37 8.66 -14.56 7.30
CA ASP A 37 8.47 -15.53 8.37
C ASP A 37 6.99 -15.88 8.57
N LYS A 38 6.65 -17.18 8.47
CA LYS A 38 5.27 -17.68 8.66
C LYS A 38 5.02 -18.20 10.08
N THR A 39 6.08 -18.58 10.80
CA THR A 39 5.98 -19.16 12.15
C THR A 39 6.81 -18.31 13.11
N PRO A 40 6.41 -18.12 14.38
CA PRO A 40 7.19 -17.28 15.29
C PRO A 40 8.63 -17.79 15.51
N SER A 41 9.61 -17.24 14.79
CA SER A 41 11.02 -17.65 14.82
C SER A 41 11.93 -16.70 15.59
N MET A 42 11.43 -15.54 16.03
CA MET A 42 12.21 -14.51 16.70
C MET A 42 11.90 -14.48 18.20
N LYS A 43 12.91 -14.78 19.03
CA LYS A 43 12.84 -14.60 20.48
C LYS A 43 13.13 -13.15 20.81
N ILE A 44 12.26 -12.55 21.64
CA ILE A 44 12.36 -11.13 21.98
C ILE A 44 12.07 -10.87 23.46
N ASP A 45 13.05 -10.28 24.13
CA ASP A 45 13.00 -9.88 25.53
C ASP A 45 13.64 -8.48 25.70
N LYS A 46 14.75 -8.37 26.43
CA LYS A 46 15.62 -7.19 26.43
C LYS A 46 16.27 -7.00 25.06
N ARG A 47 16.69 -8.10 24.42
CA ARG A 47 17.28 -8.15 23.08
C ARG A 47 16.41 -9.02 22.19
N TYR A 48 16.72 -9.07 20.91
CA TYR A 48 16.06 -9.99 19.98
C TYR A 48 17.08 -10.89 19.31
N TYR A 49 16.65 -12.11 19.00
CA TYR A 49 17.38 -13.05 18.17
C TYR A 49 16.39 -13.84 17.31
N CYS A 50 16.62 -13.85 16.01
CA CYS A 50 15.84 -14.64 15.07
C CYS A 50 16.57 -15.93 14.71
N PHE A 51 15.95 -17.07 15.01
CA PHE A 51 16.49 -18.39 14.67
C PHE A 51 16.38 -18.71 13.17
N GLY A 52 15.50 -18.01 12.43
CA GLY A 52 15.31 -18.22 10.99
C GLY A 52 16.37 -17.54 10.11
N CYS A 53 16.62 -16.25 10.34
CA CYS A 53 17.58 -15.47 9.54
C CYS A 53 18.90 -15.15 10.27
N GLY A 54 19.04 -15.52 11.54
CA GLY A 54 20.22 -15.23 12.37
C GLY A 54 20.31 -13.79 12.86
N ASP A 55 19.32 -12.94 12.55
CA ASP A 55 19.37 -11.53 12.91
C ASP A 55 19.28 -11.32 14.43
N THR A 56 20.10 -10.41 14.95
CA THR A 56 20.25 -10.18 16.39
C THR A 56 20.52 -8.71 16.68
N GLY A 57 20.12 -8.26 17.87
CA GLY A 57 20.33 -6.88 18.29
C GLY A 57 19.60 -6.50 19.56
N ASP A 58 19.81 -5.27 20.00
CA ASP A 58 19.02 -4.65 21.06
C ASP A 58 17.82 -3.83 20.51
N ALA A 59 17.16 -3.08 21.39
CA ALA A 59 16.03 -2.23 21.02
C ALA A 59 16.38 -1.21 19.93
N ILE A 60 17.58 -0.64 19.96
CA ILE A 60 18.03 0.38 18.99
C ILE A 60 18.31 -0.28 17.65
N ASP A 61 19.00 -1.42 17.65
CA ASP A 61 19.27 -2.20 16.43
C ASP A 61 17.97 -2.60 15.74
N PHE A 62 16.98 -3.03 16.54
CA PHE A 62 15.66 -3.39 16.06
C PHE A 62 15.00 -2.22 15.31
N VAL A 63 14.92 -1.03 15.93
CA VAL A 63 14.31 0.17 15.31
C VAL A 63 15.11 0.65 14.11
N ALA A 64 16.44 0.61 14.19
CA ALA A 64 17.31 0.99 13.09
C ALA A 64 17.03 0.17 11.84
N LYS A 65 16.94 -1.16 11.97
CA LYS A 65 16.61 -2.05 10.85
C LYS A 65 15.15 -1.92 10.41
N TYR A 66 14.23 -1.85 11.36
CA TYR A 66 12.80 -1.82 11.08
C TYR A 66 12.37 -0.56 10.32
N PHE A 67 12.98 0.60 10.60
CA PHE A 67 12.69 1.87 9.91
C PHE A 67 13.75 2.30 8.89
N GLY A 68 14.87 1.56 8.76
CA GLY A 68 15.99 1.94 7.90
C GLY A 68 16.71 3.21 8.36
N LEU A 69 16.86 3.38 9.68
CA LEU A 69 17.45 4.56 10.32
C LEU A 69 18.90 4.32 10.76
N ALA A 70 19.68 5.40 10.88
CA ALA A 70 20.98 5.32 11.54
C ALA A 70 20.80 5.03 13.05
N PRO A 71 21.76 4.37 13.74
CA PRO A 71 21.61 4.00 15.15
C PRO A 71 21.25 5.16 16.08
N LYS A 72 21.80 6.35 15.83
CA LYS A 72 21.48 7.56 16.60
C LYS A 72 20.04 8.01 16.39
N GLU A 73 19.54 7.94 15.17
CA GLU A 73 18.16 8.31 14.82
C GLU A 73 17.16 7.31 15.42
N ALA A 74 17.49 6.03 15.39
CA ALA A 74 16.71 4.99 16.06
C ALA A 74 16.62 5.25 17.58
N ALA A 75 17.73 5.61 18.23
CA ALA A 75 17.73 5.96 19.65
C ALA A 75 16.85 7.20 19.95
N MET A 76 16.96 8.27 19.13
CA MET A 76 16.13 9.47 19.29
C MET A 76 14.64 9.16 19.05
N LYS A 77 14.33 8.29 18.09
CA LYS A 77 12.96 7.84 17.81
C LYS A 77 12.37 7.08 19.00
N ILE A 78 13.12 6.12 19.57
CA ILE A 78 12.68 5.40 20.77
C ILE A 78 12.46 6.37 21.92
N ALA A 79 13.40 7.29 22.15
CA ALA A 79 13.25 8.29 23.20
C ALA A 79 11.99 9.16 22.99
N SER A 80 11.71 9.60 21.77
CA SER A 80 10.50 10.36 21.46
C SER A 80 9.21 9.53 21.60
N ASP A 81 9.19 8.30 21.11
CA ASP A 81 8.02 7.43 21.11
C ASP A 81 7.65 6.98 22.55
N PHE A 82 8.64 6.85 23.43
CA PHE A 82 8.49 6.44 24.83
C PHE A 82 8.57 7.61 25.83
N GLY A 83 8.69 8.86 25.35
CA GLY A 83 8.74 10.04 26.21
C GLY A 83 9.98 10.13 27.11
N LEU A 84 11.12 9.56 26.71
CA LEU A 84 12.37 9.60 27.46
C LEU A 84 13.08 10.94 27.24
N ASN A 85 13.37 11.64 28.34
CA ASN A 85 14.11 12.90 28.29
C ASN A 85 15.62 12.63 28.32
N TYR A 86 16.35 13.18 27.35
CA TYR A 86 17.81 13.02 27.25
C TYR A 86 18.55 14.35 26.94
N ASP A 87 17.85 15.49 26.93
CA ASP A 87 18.45 16.75 26.53
C ASP A 87 19.33 17.37 27.63
N ALA A 88 20.63 17.41 27.32
CA ALA A 88 21.39 18.64 27.43
C ALA A 88 21.85 19.01 26.01
N THR A 89 21.39 20.16 25.51
CA THR A 89 21.77 20.82 24.24
C THR A 89 21.09 20.34 22.94
N ASN A 90 19.89 20.87 22.73
CA ASN A 90 19.46 21.59 21.51
C ASN A 90 19.89 20.97 20.17
N ARG A 91 19.05 20.08 19.63
CA ARG A 91 18.95 19.86 18.19
C ARG A 91 17.48 19.85 17.81
N ALA A 92 17.10 20.71 16.86
CA ALA A 92 15.77 20.67 16.27
C ALA A 92 15.43 19.21 15.87
N PRO A 93 14.20 18.74 16.13
CA PRO A 93 13.81 17.40 15.76
C PRO A 93 14.09 17.23 14.26
N PRO A 94 14.88 16.22 13.85
CA PRO A 94 15.12 15.98 12.43
C PRO A 94 13.75 15.74 11.78
N LYS A 95 13.56 16.30 10.58
CA LYS A 95 12.34 16.06 9.78
C LYS A 95 12.06 14.57 9.79
N LYS A 96 10.86 14.17 10.21
CA LYS A 96 10.37 12.79 10.16
C LYS A 96 10.65 12.24 8.75
N MET A 97 11.65 11.39 8.60
CA MET A 97 11.84 10.64 7.37
C MET A 97 10.89 9.45 7.47
N ALA A 98 9.89 9.39 6.58
CA ALA A 98 9.04 8.23 6.46
C ALA A 98 9.91 6.99 6.23
N PRO A 99 9.57 5.82 6.81
CA PRO A 99 10.31 4.58 6.57
C PRO A 99 10.47 4.36 5.07
N LYS A 100 11.70 4.06 4.64
CA LYS A 100 11.96 3.72 3.23
C LYS A 100 11.33 2.37 2.95
N LYS A 101 10.37 2.32 2.03
CA LYS A 101 9.72 1.09 1.56
C LYS A 101 10.78 0.15 0.97
N THR A 102 10.70 -1.14 1.28
CA THR A 102 11.57 -2.16 0.67
C THR A 102 11.21 -2.36 -0.80
N PRO A 103 12.11 -2.90 -1.66
CA PRO A 103 11.77 -3.21 -3.05
C PRO A 103 10.55 -4.14 -3.19
N GLU A 104 10.38 -5.09 -2.27
CA GLU A 104 9.22 -5.99 -2.24
C GLU A 104 7.93 -5.23 -1.90
N GLN A 105 7.97 -4.30 -0.95
CA GLN A 105 6.81 -3.46 -0.61
C GLN A 105 6.42 -2.51 -1.74
N ILE A 106 7.41 -1.93 -2.43
CA ILE A 106 7.15 -1.07 -3.60
C ILE A 106 6.44 -1.89 -4.68
N LEU A 107 6.95 -3.09 -4.96
CA LEU A 107 6.36 -3.98 -5.96
C LEU A 107 4.94 -4.43 -5.58
N ASP A 108 4.70 -4.78 -4.31
CA ASP A 108 3.37 -5.15 -3.83
C ASP A 108 2.37 -3.99 -3.95
N GLU A 109 2.82 -2.75 -3.71
CA GLU A 109 1.98 -1.56 -3.83
C GLU A 109 1.69 -1.20 -5.29
N GLU A 110 2.67 -1.36 -6.18
CA GLU A 110 2.49 -1.21 -7.63
C GLU A 110 1.52 -2.27 -8.18
N GLN A 111 1.66 -3.53 -7.77
CA GLN A 111 0.76 -4.62 -8.14
C GLN A 111 -0.66 -4.32 -7.68
N LYS A 112 -0.82 -3.91 -6.41
CA LYS A 112 -2.11 -3.54 -5.84
C LYS A 112 -2.74 -2.37 -6.58
N GLN A 113 -1.95 -1.34 -6.91
CA GLN A 113 -2.45 -0.19 -7.66
C GLN A 113 -2.93 -0.59 -9.05
N CYS A 114 -2.17 -1.42 -9.77
CA CYS A 114 -2.58 -1.95 -11.07
C CYS A 114 -3.90 -2.71 -10.96
N PHE A 115 -4.00 -3.61 -9.97
CA PHE A 115 -5.21 -4.40 -9.73
C PHE A 115 -6.44 -3.52 -9.47
N CYS A 116 -6.31 -2.50 -8.61
CA CYS A 116 -7.42 -1.60 -8.28
C CYS A 116 -7.91 -0.82 -9.51
N VAL A 117 -7.01 -0.24 -10.31
CA VAL A 117 -7.40 0.53 -11.50
C VAL A 117 -8.02 -0.38 -12.56
N LEU A 118 -7.45 -1.56 -12.80
CA LEU A 118 -8.00 -2.52 -13.74
C LEU A 118 -9.37 -3.04 -13.29
N SER A 119 -9.58 -3.24 -11.99
CA SER A 119 -10.88 -3.64 -11.45
C SER A 119 -11.94 -2.56 -11.66
N ASP A 120 -11.60 -1.29 -11.35
CA ASP A 120 -12.48 -0.14 -11.61
C ASP A 120 -12.86 -0.07 -13.10
N TYR A 121 -11.86 -0.23 -13.98
CA TYR A 121 -12.09 -0.22 -15.42
C TYR A 121 -12.95 -1.39 -15.88
N TYR A 122 -12.68 -2.61 -15.41
CA TYR A 122 -13.46 -3.79 -15.74
C TYR A 122 -14.93 -3.63 -15.38
N HIS A 123 -15.22 -3.10 -14.19
CA HIS A 123 -16.60 -2.80 -13.79
C HIS A 123 -17.24 -1.75 -14.70
N LEU A 124 -16.48 -0.74 -15.11
CA LEU A 124 -16.94 0.28 -16.04
C LEU A 124 -17.23 -0.29 -17.44
N LEU A 125 -16.33 -1.13 -17.97
CA LEU A 125 -16.52 -1.81 -19.26
C LEU A 125 -17.74 -2.75 -19.21
N ARG A 126 -17.94 -3.49 -18.12
CA ARG A 126 -19.14 -4.31 -17.94
C ARG A 126 -20.41 -3.47 -17.95
N LYS A 127 -20.39 -2.34 -17.25
CA LYS A 127 -21.50 -1.38 -17.26
C LYS A 127 -21.77 -0.87 -18.67
N TRP A 128 -20.75 -0.42 -19.39
CA TRP A 128 -20.87 0.10 -20.75
C TRP A 128 -21.36 -0.95 -21.75
N LYS A 129 -20.89 -2.19 -21.63
CA LYS A 129 -21.34 -3.32 -22.45
C LYS A 129 -22.84 -3.56 -22.32
N THR A 130 -23.43 -3.27 -21.16
CA THR A 130 -24.87 -3.45 -20.92
C THR A 130 -25.67 -2.19 -21.24
N GLU A 131 -25.23 -1.01 -20.76
CA GLU A 131 -25.99 0.24 -20.88
C GLU A 131 -25.99 0.82 -22.30
N TYR A 132 -24.89 0.68 -23.03
CA TYR A 132 -24.73 1.21 -24.37
C TYR A 132 -24.89 0.15 -25.46
N ALA A 133 -25.46 -1.01 -25.12
CA ALA A 133 -25.74 -2.06 -26.09
C ALA A 133 -26.75 -1.58 -27.15
N PRO A 134 -26.46 -1.76 -28.46
CA PRO A 134 -27.41 -1.43 -29.51
C PRO A 134 -28.68 -2.28 -29.35
N LYS A 135 -29.84 -1.66 -29.54
CA LYS A 135 -31.15 -2.30 -29.37
C LYS A 135 -31.70 -2.87 -30.67
N SER A 136 -31.16 -2.44 -31.80
CA SER A 136 -31.47 -2.95 -33.13
C SER A 136 -30.20 -3.14 -33.96
N MET A 137 -30.32 -3.88 -35.06
CA MET A 137 -29.18 -4.17 -35.96
C MET A 137 -28.69 -2.93 -36.73
N ASP A 138 -29.56 -1.94 -36.92
CA ASP A 138 -29.27 -0.74 -37.73
C ASP A 138 -28.79 0.46 -36.88
N GLU A 139 -28.66 0.29 -35.56
CA GLU A 139 -28.22 1.34 -34.64
C GLU A 139 -26.69 1.49 -34.67
N GLU A 140 -26.22 2.73 -34.76
CA GLU A 140 -24.79 3.03 -34.68
C GLU A 140 -24.23 2.71 -33.29
N TRP A 141 -23.09 2.04 -33.23
CA TRP A 141 -22.54 1.57 -31.97
C TRP A 141 -21.93 2.73 -31.18
N HIS A 142 -22.41 2.91 -29.94
CA HIS A 142 -21.87 3.93 -29.07
C HIS A 142 -20.38 3.67 -28.75
N PRO A 143 -19.50 4.69 -28.74
CA PRO A 143 -18.06 4.51 -28.54
C PRO A 143 -17.69 3.73 -27.27
N CYS A 144 -18.40 3.96 -26.15
CA CYS A 144 -18.15 3.23 -24.90
C CYS A 144 -18.53 1.73 -25.00
N PHE A 145 -19.49 1.37 -25.85
CA PHE A 145 -19.84 -0.03 -26.11
C PHE A 145 -18.72 -0.72 -26.90
N VAL A 146 -18.22 -0.07 -27.94
CA VAL A 146 -17.07 -0.57 -28.73
C VAL A 146 -15.84 -0.75 -27.84
N GLU A 147 -15.52 0.25 -27.02
CA GLU A 147 -14.39 0.21 -26.08
C GLU A 147 -14.53 -0.95 -25.09
N ALA A 148 -15.74 -1.19 -24.57
CA ALA A 148 -16.03 -2.31 -23.69
C ALA A 148 -15.74 -3.66 -24.36
N LEU A 149 -16.21 -3.87 -25.58
CA LEU A 149 -15.97 -5.13 -26.30
C LEU A 149 -14.49 -5.36 -26.61
N GLN A 150 -13.75 -4.30 -26.95
CA GLN A 150 -12.33 -4.40 -27.30
C GLN A 150 -11.42 -4.69 -26.10
N ASN A 151 -11.77 -4.20 -24.91
CA ASN A 151 -10.86 -4.21 -23.77
C ASN A 151 -11.23 -5.22 -22.68
N ILE A 152 -12.48 -5.70 -22.61
CA ILE A 152 -12.94 -6.51 -21.47
C ILE A 152 -12.13 -7.79 -21.27
N SER A 153 -11.89 -8.58 -22.33
CA SER A 153 -11.13 -9.83 -22.25
C SER A 153 -9.67 -9.60 -21.88
N LYS A 154 -9.07 -8.51 -22.38
CA LYS A 154 -7.68 -8.15 -22.07
C LYS A 154 -7.54 -7.78 -20.60
N VAL A 155 -8.46 -6.97 -20.08
CA VAL A 155 -8.44 -6.53 -18.68
C VAL A 155 -8.68 -7.70 -17.74
N GLU A 156 -9.59 -8.61 -18.10
CA GLU A 156 -9.84 -9.86 -17.36
C GLU A 156 -8.57 -10.72 -17.26
N TYR A 157 -7.88 -10.95 -18.38
CA TYR A 157 -6.60 -11.66 -18.39
C TYR A 157 -5.53 -10.97 -17.50
N GLN A 158 -5.45 -9.64 -17.54
CA GLN A 158 -4.50 -8.89 -16.70
C GLN A 158 -4.84 -9.04 -15.20
N LEU A 159 -6.13 -9.01 -14.83
CA LEU A 159 -6.56 -9.19 -13.45
C LEU A 159 -6.24 -10.60 -12.94
N ASP A 160 -6.52 -11.64 -13.73
CA ASP A 160 -6.20 -13.03 -13.39
C ASP A 160 -4.69 -13.21 -13.21
N THR A 161 -3.89 -12.63 -14.12
CA THR A 161 -2.42 -12.65 -14.04
C THR A 161 -1.92 -12.02 -12.73
N LEU A 162 -2.51 -10.90 -12.29
CA LEU A 162 -2.11 -10.22 -11.05
C LEU A 162 -2.55 -10.95 -9.77
N LEU A 163 -3.48 -11.91 -9.85
CA LEU A 163 -3.95 -12.71 -8.72
C LEU A 163 -3.18 -14.03 -8.55
N GLU A 164 -2.41 -14.43 -9.56
CA GLU A 164 -1.64 -15.66 -9.55
C GLU A 164 -0.60 -15.65 -8.41
N LYS A 165 -0.45 -16.78 -7.71
CA LYS A 165 0.40 -16.83 -6.49
C LYS A 165 1.88 -16.85 -6.82
N ASP A 166 2.24 -17.46 -7.95
CA ASP A 166 3.61 -17.68 -8.38
C ASP A 166 3.84 -17.05 -9.75
N ILE A 167 3.70 -15.72 -9.83
CA ILE A 167 3.93 -14.96 -11.06
C ILE A 167 5.42 -15.07 -11.44
N PRO A 168 5.76 -15.69 -12.59
CA PRO A 168 7.14 -15.72 -13.08
C PRO A 168 7.56 -14.30 -13.45
N ASP A 169 8.74 -13.87 -12.97
CA ASP A 169 9.26 -12.52 -13.16
C ASP A 169 8.23 -11.42 -12.81
N ARG A 170 7.65 -11.53 -11.61
CA ARG A 170 6.61 -10.65 -11.07
C ARG A 170 6.91 -9.15 -11.29
N ALA A 171 8.16 -8.74 -11.15
CA ALA A 171 8.56 -7.34 -11.35
C ALA A 171 8.34 -6.88 -12.81
N SER A 172 8.74 -7.69 -13.78
CA SER A 172 8.53 -7.41 -15.20
C SER A 172 7.05 -7.40 -15.55
N VAL A 173 6.28 -8.38 -15.08
CA VAL A 173 4.84 -8.48 -15.33
C VAL A 173 4.08 -7.27 -14.79
N VAL A 174 4.33 -6.88 -13.54
CA VAL A 174 3.67 -5.72 -12.91
C VAL A 174 4.05 -4.43 -13.66
N SER A 175 5.32 -4.28 -14.04
CA SER A 175 5.79 -3.13 -14.82
C SER A 175 5.12 -3.03 -16.19
N ASP A 176 5.02 -4.16 -16.91
CA ASP A 176 4.40 -4.20 -18.24
C ASP A 176 2.91 -3.90 -18.20
N ILE A 177 2.18 -4.46 -17.24
CA ILE A 177 0.77 -4.12 -17.01
C ILE A 177 0.64 -2.64 -16.61
N GLY A 178 1.53 -2.16 -15.74
CA GLY A 178 1.54 -0.79 -15.23
C GLY A 178 1.69 0.30 -16.30
N LYS A 179 2.37 0.00 -17.42
CA LYS A 179 2.49 0.93 -18.56
C LYS A 179 1.12 1.35 -19.12
N GLY A 180 0.16 0.44 -19.19
CA GLY A 180 -1.20 0.71 -19.69
C GLY A 180 -2.14 1.29 -18.63
N VAL A 181 -1.91 0.98 -17.36
CA VAL A 181 -2.78 1.35 -16.24
C VAL A 181 -2.91 2.87 -16.07
N LYS A 182 -1.85 3.65 -16.32
CA LYS A 182 -1.89 5.11 -16.18
C LYS A 182 -2.89 5.75 -17.16
N SER A 183 -2.91 5.30 -18.41
CA SER A 183 -3.86 5.79 -19.41
C SER A 183 -5.29 5.39 -19.07
N ILE A 184 -5.49 4.17 -18.56
CA ILE A 184 -6.79 3.67 -18.10
C ILE A 184 -7.31 4.54 -16.93
N ALA A 185 -6.47 4.85 -15.94
CA ALA A 185 -6.86 5.71 -14.82
C ALA A 185 -7.37 7.08 -15.31
N GLY A 186 -6.65 7.71 -16.24
CA GLY A 186 -7.07 8.98 -16.86
C GLY A 186 -8.41 8.87 -17.58
N ARG A 187 -8.62 7.79 -18.36
CA ARG A 187 -9.89 7.52 -19.07
C ARG A 187 -11.08 7.34 -18.11
N ILE A 188 -10.88 6.65 -16.98
CA ILE A 188 -11.90 6.48 -15.94
C ILE A 188 -12.28 7.83 -15.33
N GLU A 189 -11.29 8.65 -14.97
CA GLU A 189 -11.54 9.98 -14.39
C GLU A 189 -12.25 10.91 -15.35
N GLU A 190 -11.86 10.90 -16.62
CA GLU A 190 -12.52 11.67 -17.67
C GLU A 190 -14.00 11.29 -17.80
N TYR A 191 -14.31 9.99 -17.79
CA TYR A 191 -15.69 9.53 -17.79
C TYR A 191 -16.45 9.95 -16.52
N ARG A 192 -15.82 9.83 -15.34
CA ARG A 192 -16.45 10.27 -14.07
C ARG A 192 -16.77 11.77 -14.11
N ARG A 193 -15.89 12.59 -14.69
CA ARG A 193 -16.13 14.03 -14.89
C ARG A 193 -17.30 14.30 -15.84
N SER A 194 -17.35 13.64 -16.99
CA SER A 194 -18.45 13.84 -17.95
C SER A 194 -19.83 13.42 -17.41
N GLN A 195 -19.88 12.43 -16.51
CA GLN A 195 -21.10 12.05 -15.80
C GLN A 195 -21.47 13.03 -14.66
N GLY A 196 -20.49 13.70 -14.05
CA GLY A 196 -20.69 14.72 -13.02
C GLY A 196 -21.32 16.00 -13.57
N ASP A 197 -20.83 16.50 -14.71
CA ASP A 197 -21.39 17.69 -15.39
C ASP A 197 -22.81 17.44 -15.94
N ALA A 198 -23.13 16.20 -16.35
CA ALA A 198 -24.48 15.82 -16.77
C ALA A 198 -25.51 15.84 -15.61
N GLY A 199 -25.04 15.83 -14.35
CA GLY A 199 -25.87 15.90 -13.15
C GLY A 199 -26.43 17.30 -12.84
N GLU A 200 -25.75 18.36 -13.28
CA GLU A 200 -26.25 19.74 -13.13
C GLU A 200 -27.25 20.11 -14.23
N HIS A 201 -27.09 19.56 -15.44
CA HIS A 201 -27.97 19.87 -16.57
C HIS A 201 -29.38 19.22 -16.48
N ARG A 202 -29.57 18.19 -15.64
CA ARG A 202 -30.88 17.54 -15.44
C ARG A 202 -31.78 18.24 -14.41
N LYS A 203 -31.28 19.17 -13.59
CA LYS A 203 -32.11 19.91 -12.62
C LYS A 203 -32.84 21.13 -13.21
N GLY A 204 -32.61 21.47 -14.47
CA GLY A 204 -33.15 22.69 -15.10
C GLY A 204 -34.41 22.54 -15.97
N ARG A 205 -35.01 21.35 -16.11
CA ARG A 205 -36.16 21.17 -17.03
C ARG A 205 -37.32 20.41 -16.38
N SER A 206 -37.84 20.96 -15.28
CA SER A 206 -39.08 20.46 -14.66
C SER A 206 -39.87 21.56 -13.93
N GLN A 207 -39.90 22.79 -14.44
CA GLN A 207 -40.87 23.79 -14.02
C GLN A 207 -41.19 24.71 -15.19
N GLU A 208 -42.16 24.34 -16.03
CA GLU A 208 -43.05 25.27 -16.74
C GLU A 208 -44.03 24.46 -17.61
N ASN A 209 -45.21 24.18 -17.05
CA ASN A 209 -46.51 24.45 -17.67
C ASN A 209 -47.61 23.73 -16.90
N SER A 210 -48.19 24.45 -15.95
CA SER A 210 -49.57 24.22 -15.50
C SER A 210 -50.18 25.58 -15.20
N ARG A 211 -50.77 26.19 -16.23
CA ARG A 211 -51.90 27.13 -16.16
C ARG A 211 -52.68 27.04 -17.46
#